data_AF-A0A7S1L4Z3-F1
#
_entry.id   AF-A0A7S1L4Z3-F1
#
_cell.length_a   1.000
_cell.length_b   1.000
_cell.length_c   1.000
_cell.angle_alpha   90.00
_cell.angle_beta   90.00
_cell.angle_gamma   90.00
#
_symmetry.space_group_name_H-M   'P 1'
#
loop_
_entity.id
_entity.type
_entity.pdbx_description
1 polymer ?
#
loop_
_entity_poly.entity_id
_entity_poly.type
_entity_poly.pdbx_seq_one_letter_code
_entity_poly.pdbx_strand_id
1 'polypeptide(L)'
;GAQRSRKGLLGLSNLGNTCYMNSALQCLTHTHGLQKYFRFCSHDLSSKSQSNRQKLVMSFAHWFERDWSRNVSAHYHSPEDILKYVQQLNPTFQGYAQQDSQEFLRCVLDNLHEELRREVPDDAHGHLL
;
A
#
# COMPACT_ATOMS: atom_id res chain seq x y z
N GLY A 1 16.54 -18.01 -23.87
CA GLY A 1 16.83 -17.16 -22.70
C GLY A 1 15.60 -17.09 -21.82
N ALA A 2 15.72 -17.30 -20.52
CA ALA A 2 14.58 -17.26 -19.61
C ALA A 2 14.00 -15.83 -19.59
N GLN A 3 12.74 -15.66 -19.99
CA GLN A 3 12.02 -14.40 -19.76
C GLN A 3 12.02 -14.12 -18.25
N ARG A 4 12.68 -13.04 -17.82
CA ARG A 4 12.57 -12.56 -16.44
C ARG A 4 11.11 -12.22 -16.17
N SER A 5 10.58 -12.75 -15.06
CA SER A 5 9.22 -12.46 -14.63
C SER A 5 9.05 -10.95 -14.39
N ARG A 6 8.05 -10.33 -15.01
CA ARG A 6 7.72 -8.90 -14.83
C ARG A 6 6.82 -8.62 -13.63
N LYS A 7 6.64 -9.61 -12.74
CA LYS A 7 5.80 -9.48 -11.54
C LYS A 7 6.29 -8.31 -10.70
N GLY A 8 5.42 -7.33 -10.53
CA GLY A 8 5.72 -6.13 -9.77
C GLY A 8 6.56 -5.07 -10.46
N LEU A 9 7.05 -5.35 -11.66
CA LEU A 9 7.91 -4.44 -12.42
C LEU A 9 7.05 -3.63 -13.40
N LEU A 10 6.03 -2.96 -12.86
CA LEU A 10 5.13 -2.08 -13.60
C LEU A 10 5.43 -0.62 -13.28
N GLY A 11 5.39 0.24 -14.29
CA GLY A 11 5.38 1.69 -14.06
C GLY A 11 4.09 2.16 -13.41
N LEU A 12 4.05 3.41 -12.95
CA LEU A 12 2.82 4.03 -12.44
C LEU A 12 2.42 5.20 -13.33
N SER A 13 1.14 5.27 -13.68
CA SER A 13 0.62 6.44 -14.37
C SER A 13 0.74 7.67 -13.47
N ASN A 14 1.14 8.80 -14.06
CA ASN A 14 1.10 10.09 -13.38
C ASN A 14 -0.31 10.66 -13.53
N LEU A 15 -0.96 10.96 -12.42
CA LEU A 15 -2.36 11.39 -12.36
C LEU A 15 -2.51 12.91 -12.18
N GLY A 16 -1.45 13.66 -12.50
CA GLY A 16 -1.36 15.12 -12.32
C GLY A 16 -0.46 15.48 -11.15
N ASN A 17 0.81 15.82 -11.42
CA ASN A 17 1.83 16.11 -10.41
C ASN A 17 2.02 15.02 -9.34
N THR A 18 1.69 13.76 -9.63
CA THR A 18 1.74 12.67 -8.63
C THR A 18 3.05 11.86 -8.68
N CYS A 19 4.13 12.40 -9.27
CA CYS A 19 5.41 11.70 -9.32
C CYS A 19 6.03 11.48 -7.94
N TYR A 20 5.80 12.39 -6.99
CA TYR A 20 6.20 12.21 -5.58
C TYR A 20 5.57 10.93 -4.99
N MET A 21 4.26 10.73 -5.19
CA MET A 21 3.53 9.54 -4.78
C MET A 21 4.04 8.30 -5.52
N ASN A 22 4.23 8.38 -6.83
CA ASN A 22 4.66 7.23 -7.63
C ASN A 22 6.03 6.71 -7.17
N SER A 23 6.99 7.61 -6.95
CA SER A 23 8.31 7.24 -6.42
C SER A 23 8.22 6.60 -5.03
N ALA A 24 7.43 7.19 -4.12
CA ALA A 24 7.20 6.66 -2.78
C ALA A 24 6.56 5.26 -2.79
N LEU A 25 5.50 5.07 -3.58
CA LEU A 25 4.80 3.78 -3.69
C LEU A 25 5.71 2.69 -4.27
N GLN A 26 6.54 3.00 -5.27
CA GLN A 26 7.50 2.04 -5.81
C GLN A 26 8.51 1.59 -4.75
N CYS A 27 9.09 2.52 -3.98
CA CYS A 27 9.99 2.18 -2.88
C CYS A 27 9.29 1.34 -1.81
N LEU A 28 8.08 1.74 -1.41
CA LEU A 28 7.33 1.09 -0.34
C LEU A 28 6.92 -0.34 -0.73
N THR A 29 6.34 -0.52 -1.91
CA THR A 29 5.83 -1.82 -2.40
C THR A 29 6.93 -2.83 -2.71
N HIS A 30 8.15 -2.37 -2.96
CA HIS A 30 9.34 -3.22 -3.15
C HIS A 30 10.07 -3.55 -1.84
N THR A 31 9.56 -3.11 -0.69
CA THR A 31 10.09 -3.53 0.62
C THR A 31 9.61 -4.95 0.96
N HIS A 32 10.56 -5.87 1.18
CA HIS A 32 10.28 -7.31 1.32
C HIS A 32 9.24 -7.64 2.41
N GLY A 33 9.32 -7.00 3.58
CA GLY A 33 8.37 -7.25 4.68
C GLY A 33 6.93 -6.89 4.31
N LEU A 34 6.73 -5.74 3.69
CA LEU A 34 5.42 -5.26 3.24
C LEU A 34 4.87 -6.13 2.11
N GLN A 35 5.72 -6.45 1.13
CA GLN A 35 5.38 -7.34 0.03
C GLN A 35 4.94 -8.72 0.56
N LYS A 36 5.69 -9.31 1.50
CA LYS A 36 5.34 -10.60 2.09
C LYS A 36 3.98 -10.52 2.80
N TYR A 37 3.75 -9.46 3.57
CA TYR A 37 2.49 -9.26 4.28
C TYR A 37 1.29 -9.24 3.32
N PHE A 38 1.28 -8.36 2.32
CA PHE A 38 0.13 -8.22 1.43
C PHE A 38 -0.07 -9.37 0.46
N ARG A 39 0.98 -10.16 0.17
CA ARG A 39 0.86 -11.32 -0.73
C ARG A 39 0.39 -12.60 -0.03
N PHE A 40 0.61 -12.73 1.27
CA PHE A 40 0.44 -14.01 1.97
C PHE A 40 -0.34 -13.92 3.29
N CYS A 41 -0.51 -12.72 3.85
CA CYS A 41 -1.10 -12.54 5.19
C CYS A 41 -2.35 -11.62 5.19
N SER A 42 -2.70 -11.01 4.06
CA SER A 42 -3.80 -10.05 3.93
C SER A 42 -5.19 -10.69 3.78
N HIS A 43 -5.30 -12.02 3.84
CA HIS A 43 -6.56 -12.74 3.63
C HIS A 43 -7.66 -12.43 4.66
N ASP A 44 -7.30 -11.86 5.82
CA ASP A 44 -8.21 -11.57 6.93
C ASP A 44 -8.74 -10.11 6.94
N LEU A 45 -8.59 -9.39 5.83
CA LEU A 45 -9.06 -8.00 5.73
C LEU A 45 -10.59 -7.89 5.50
N SER A 46 -11.29 -9.01 5.27
CA SER A 46 -12.68 -9.05 4.78
C SER A 46 -13.76 -8.65 5.81
N SER A 47 -13.44 -8.64 7.11
CA SER A 47 -14.44 -8.42 8.18
C SER A 47 -14.43 -7.02 8.80
N LYS A 48 -13.60 -6.09 8.29
CA LYS A 48 -13.39 -4.78 8.92
C LYS A 48 -14.21 -3.64 8.29
N SER A 49 -14.51 -2.65 9.14
CA SER A 49 -15.16 -1.35 8.89
C SER A 49 -14.98 -0.77 7.47
N GLN A 50 -16.00 -0.07 6.95
CA GLN A 50 -15.97 0.62 5.64
C GLN A 50 -15.21 1.98 5.65
N SER A 51 -14.25 2.14 6.57
CA SER A 51 -13.46 3.37 6.73
C SER A 51 -12.58 3.64 5.50
N ASN A 52 -12.20 4.91 5.27
CA ASN A 52 -11.26 5.25 4.20
C ASN A 52 -9.88 4.63 4.42
N ARG A 53 -9.51 4.39 5.69
CA ARG A 53 -8.25 3.75 6.06
C ARG A 53 -8.25 2.26 5.70
N GLN A 54 -9.34 1.54 5.97
CA GLN A 54 -9.51 0.16 5.53
C GLN A 54 -9.50 0.08 4.00
N LYS A 55 -10.18 1.01 3.33
CA LYS A 55 -10.17 1.06 1.86
C LYS A 55 -8.77 1.31 1.29
N LEU A 56 -7.96 2.15 1.93
CA LEU A 56 -6.56 2.33 1.57
C LEU A 56 -5.77 1.01 1.70
N VAL A 57 -5.91 0.29 2.82
CA VAL A 57 -5.27 -1.04 3.01
C VAL A 57 -5.71 -2.03 1.92
N MET A 58 -7.01 -2.06 1.59
CA MET A 58 -7.52 -2.92 0.52
C MET A 58 -6.96 -2.55 -0.85
N SER A 59 -6.76 -1.27 -1.15
CA SER A 59 -6.09 -0.84 -2.38
C SER A 59 -4.67 -1.40 -2.50
N PHE A 60 -3.92 -1.49 -1.40
CA PHE A 60 -2.63 -2.18 -1.39
C PHE A 60 -2.78 -3.69 -1.62
N ALA A 61 -3.74 -4.35 -0.96
CA ALA A 61 -3.98 -5.79 -1.17
C ALA A 61 -4.28 -6.11 -2.64
N HIS A 62 -5.23 -5.38 -3.24
CA HIS A 62 -5.59 -5.54 -4.65
C HIS A 62 -4.43 -5.21 -5.61
N TRP A 63 -3.58 -4.24 -5.25
CA TRP A 63 -2.37 -3.97 -6.02
C TRP A 63 -1.49 -5.21 -6.08
N PHE A 64 -1.16 -5.81 -4.94
CA PHE A 64 -0.28 -6.99 -4.90
C PHE A 64 -0.92 -8.21 -5.59
N GLU A 65 -2.24 -8.40 -5.47
CA GLU A 65 -2.96 -9.42 -6.22
C GLU A 65 -2.80 -9.24 -7.73
N ARG A 66 -2.95 -8.01 -8.22
CA ARG A 66 -2.85 -7.70 -9.65
C ARG A 66 -1.44 -7.79 -10.19
N ASP A 67 -0.51 -7.03 -9.60
CA ASP A 67 0.81 -6.79 -10.16
C ASP A 67 1.78 -7.97 -9.95
N TRP A 68 1.51 -8.83 -8.97
CA TRP A 68 2.27 -10.05 -8.73
C TRP A 68 1.58 -11.33 -9.24
N SER A 69 0.47 -11.18 -9.97
CA SER A 69 -0.21 -12.31 -10.63
C SER A 69 0.67 -12.99 -11.70
N ARG A 70 0.30 -14.20 -12.12
CA ARG A 70 1.09 -14.96 -13.11
C ARG A 70 1.05 -14.36 -14.52
N ASN A 71 0.00 -13.60 -14.86
CA ASN A 71 -0.34 -13.19 -16.23
C ASN A 71 -0.41 -11.66 -16.39
N VAL A 72 0.55 -10.93 -15.82
CA VAL A 72 0.61 -9.47 -16.00
C VAL A 72 1.13 -9.14 -17.39
N SER A 73 0.22 -8.68 -18.26
CA SER A 73 0.54 -8.16 -19.60
C SER A 73 0.73 -6.64 -19.64
N ALA A 74 0.21 -5.93 -18.63
CA ALA A 74 0.30 -4.47 -18.54
C ALA A 74 1.76 -3.98 -18.40
N HIS A 75 2.01 -2.74 -18.80
CA HIS A 75 3.30 -2.05 -18.58
C HIS A 75 3.27 -1.06 -17.43
N TYR A 76 2.07 -0.61 -17.06
CA TYR A 76 1.84 0.32 -15.97
C TYR A 76 0.56 0.00 -15.20
N HIS A 77 0.48 0.49 -13.96
CA HIS A 77 -0.62 0.40 -13.03
C HIS A 77 -1.12 1.82 -12.72
N SER A 78 -2.43 2.05 -12.65
CA SER A 78 -3.00 3.33 -12.18
C SER A 78 -3.25 3.32 -10.67
N PRO A 79 -2.53 4.13 -9.85
CA PRO A 79 -2.66 4.12 -8.38
C PRO A 79 -3.82 5.00 -7.88
N GLU A 80 -4.90 5.10 -8.66
CA GLU A 80 -6.01 6.05 -8.44
C GLU A 80 -6.73 5.83 -7.10
N ASP A 81 -6.97 4.58 -6.72
CA ASP A 81 -7.62 4.28 -5.43
C ASP A 81 -6.76 4.71 -4.23
N ILE A 82 -5.44 4.52 -4.32
CA ILE A 82 -4.52 4.97 -3.26
C ILE A 82 -4.54 6.49 -3.16
N LEU A 83 -4.44 7.21 -4.28
CA LEU A 83 -4.52 8.67 -4.31
C LEU A 83 -5.84 9.16 -3.69
N LYS A 84 -6.97 8.58 -4.13
CA LYS A 84 -8.31 8.90 -3.63
C LYS A 84 -8.40 8.78 -2.12
N TYR A 85 -7.97 7.66 -1.54
CA TYR A 85 -8.11 7.46 -0.10
C TYR A 85 -7.11 8.27 0.71
N VAL A 86 -5.88 8.50 0.20
CA VAL A 86 -4.94 9.41 0.86
C VAL A 86 -5.48 10.84 0.91
N GLN A 87 -6.08 11.34 -0.18
CA GLN A 87 -6.70 12.67 -0.22
C GLN A 87 -7.89 12.83 0.73
N GLN A 88 -8.61 11.73 0.98
CA GLN A 88 -9.72 11.71 1.95
C GLN A 88 -9.25 11.58 3.40
N LEU A 89 -8.06 11.03 3.64
CA LEU A 89 -7.48 10.83 4.97
C LEU A 89 -6.62 12.00 5.42
N ASN A 90 -6.02 12.73 4.47
CA ASN A 90 -5.17 13.87 4.77
C ASN A 90 -5.39 15.00 3.74
N PRO A 91 -5.99 16.13 4.16
CA PRO A 91 -6.27 17.28 3.29
C PRO A 91 -5.05 17.87 2.57
N THR A 92 -3.84 17.68 3.10
CA THR A 92 -2.58 18.16 2.48
C THR A 92 -2.42 17.67 1.05
N PHE A 93 -2.88 16.45 0.75
CA PHE A 93 -2.74 15.85 -0.58
C PHE A 93 -3.91 16.15 -1.52
N GLN A 94 -4.93 16.89 -1.08
CA GLN A 94 -6.08 17.24 -1.93
C GLN A 94 -5.65 18.11 -3.12
N GLY A 95 -6.35 17.93 -4.24
CA GLY A 95 -5.98 18.56 -5.50
C GLY A 95 -4.80 17.86 -6.17
N TYR A 96 -4.09 18.59 -7.03
CA TYR A 96 -3.06 18.05 -7.93
C TYR A 96 -1.78 18.90 -7.90
N ALA A 97 -1.45 19.46 -6.74
CA ALA A 97 -0.16 20.11 -6.53
C ALA A 97 0.95 19.07 -6.32
N GLN A 98 2.19 19.44 -6.66
CA GLN A 98 3.37 18.67 -6.24
C GLN A 98 3.46 18.70 -4.70
N GLN A 99 3.88 17.59 -4.10
CA GLN A 99 4.03 17.45 -2.65
C GLN A 99 5.36 16.75 -2.31
N ASP A 100 5.72 16.76 -1.04
CA ASP A 100 6.88 16.04 -0.54
C ASP A 100 6.60 14.52 -0.47
N SER A 101 7.48 13.71 -1.06
CA SER A 101 7.37 12.24 -1.03
C SER A 101 7.57 11.66 0.37
N GLN A 102 8.36 12.32 1.22
CA GLN A 102 8.58 11.94 2.61
C GLN A 102 7.29 12.10 3.43
N GLU A 103 6.58 13.22 3.27
CA GLU A 103 5.31 13.46 3.94
C GLU A 103 4.24 12.46 3.47
N PHE A 104 4.20 12.17 2.17
CA PHE A 104 3.34 11.13 1.62
C PHE A 104 3.64 9.75 2.24
N LEU A 105 4.92 9.36 2.30
CA LEU A 105 5.32 8.08 2.92
C LEU A 105 4.89 7.98 4.38
N ARG A 106 5.13 9.03 5.17
CA ARG A 106 4.71 9.08 6.57
C ARG A 106 3.19 8.90 6.69
N CYS A 107 2.41 9.68 5.93
CA CYS A 107 0.96 9.60 5.93
C CYS A 107 0.44 8.19 5.60
N VAL A 108 1.00 7.54 4.57
CA VAL A 108 0.61 6.18 4.19
C VAL A 108 0.98 5.18 5.28
N LEU A 109 2.22 5.22 5.77
CA LEU A 109 2.70 4.27 6.78
C LEU A 109 1.91 4.38 8.08
N ASP A 110 1.58 5.59 8.54
CA ASP A 110 0.77 5.81 9.74
C ASP A 110 -0.63 5.20 9.58
N ASN A 111 -1.28 5.42 8.42
CA ASN A 111 -2.60 4.86 8.15
C ASN A 111 -2.57 3.33 8.00
N LEU A 112 -1.54 2.77 7.38
CA LEU A 112 -1.36 1.31 7.32
C LEU A 112 -1.14 0.74 8.73
N HIS A 113 -0.30 1.37 9.54
CA HIS A 113 -0.02 0.93 10.90
C HIS A 113 -1.30 0.92 11.75
N GLU A 114 -2.02 2.03 11.78
CA GLU A 114 -3.21 2.17 12.63
C GLU A 114 -4.34 1.18 12.27
N GLU A 115 -4.46 0.76 11.00
CA GLU A 115 -5.47 -0.21 10.58
C GLU A 115 -5.02 -1.67 10.79
N LEU A 116 -3.73 -1.92 10.64
CA LEU A 116 -3.14 -3.27 10.67
C LEU A 116 -2.59 -3.67 12.04
N ARG A 117 -2.44 -2.72 12.98
CA ARG A 117 -2.00 -3.03 14.34
C ARG A 117 -2.95 -4.04 14.98
N ARG A 118 -2.37 -4.94 15.77
CA ARG A 118 -3.09 -5.91 16.59
C ARG A 118 -2.71 -5.64 18.04
N GLU A 119 -3.69 -5.77 18.94
CA GLU A 119 -3.40 -5.77 20.37
C GLU A 119 -2.48 -6.95 20.69
N VAL A 120 -1.45 -6.71 21.50
CA VAL A 120 -0.63 -7.77 22.04
C VAL A 120 -1.35 -8.28 23.29
N PRO A 121 -1.75 -9.57 23.35
CA PRO A 121 -2.38 -10.12 24.54
C PRO A 121 -1.49 -9.96 25.78
N ASP A 122 -2.07 -9.52 26.91
CA ASP A 122 -1.38 -9.22 28.18
C ASP A 122 -0.65 -10.44 28.80
N ASP A 123 -0.99 -11.65 28.39
CA ASP A 123 -0.45 -12.92 28.89
C ASP A 123 1.01 -13.20 28.47
N ALA A 124 1.59 -12.40 27.57
CA ALA A 124 3.00 -12.51 27.20
C ALA A 124 3.99 -12.02 28.30
N HIS A 125 3.50 -11.49 29.42
CA HIS A 125 4.34 -11.02 30.54
C HIS A 125 4.25 -11.90 31.81
N GLY A 126 3.51 -13.01 31.77
CA GLY A 126 3.14 -13.79 32.96
C GLY A 126 3.96 -15.03 33.34
N HIS A 127 5.05 -15.37 32.64
CA HIS A 127 5.82 -16.61 32.94
C HIS A 127 7.32 -16.42 33.18
N LEU A 128 7.71 -15.25 33.69
CA LEU A 128 9.06 -15.02 34.22
C LEU A 128 9.00 -14.63 35.70
N LEU A 129 8.46 -15.51 36.55
CA LEU A 129 8.79 -15.65 37.97
C LEU A 129 8.62 -17.11 38.39
#